data_AF-A0A1I1WZ33-F1
#
_entry.id   AF-A0A1I1WZ33-F1
#
_cell.length_a   1.000
_cell.length_b   1.000
_cell.length_c   1.000
_cell.angle_alpha   90.00
_cell.angle_beta   90.00
_cell.angle_gamma   90.00
#
_symmetry.space_group_name_H-M   'P 1'
#
loop_
_entity.id
_entity.type
_entity.pdbx_description
1 polymer ?
#
loop_
_entity_poly.entity_id
_entity_poly.type
_entity_poly.pdbx_seq_one_letter_code
_entity_poly.pdbx_strand_id
1 'polypeptide(L)'
;MIKTEKYKQNIPMELREYKQWLWFKKIRKMDLKGREKTLKIPVSQITLKSSDWNNKENWADFETAVNNIESSGCDGLSFVLSKDDPFLCIDLDNVSHDMREMFCRDFHDTYIETSQSGKGLHIFAKGKIAYNFNNQIEKVEMYQNNRCIAMTGNSVDGTLNNIIDKQKEIDKYYECFAPKKSIREQIKAYQSDNDLLPDAPIIIETMCKHNTKAKGLFEGTISSGDDSKDDFLLLLLLNSYTHGNEVLMKDIFLKSALNRIDDKSKRKNEAAYIRYLEDSIKKAIQYGNQRYWDYNYHRKSVGDSRD
;
A
#
# COMPACT_ATOMS: atom_id res chain seq x y z
N MET A 1 3.05 -37.16 0.88
CA MET A 1 1.60 -37.35 1.06
C MET A 1 1.07 -36.16 1.82
N ILE A 2 0.04 -35.49 1.30
CA ILE A 2 -0.61 -34.36 1.96
C ILE A 2 -1.34 -34.92 3.18
N LYS A 3 -1.08 -34.36 4.36
CA LYS A 3 -1.71 -34.82 5.61
C LYS A 3 -3.01 -34.05 5.82
N THR A 4 -4.03 -34.35 5.01
CA THR A 4 -5.36 -33.71 5.06
C THR A 4 -5.95 -33.70 6.46
N GLU A 5 -5.74 -34.77 7.22
CA GLU A 5 -6.17 -34.87 8.61
C GLU A 5 -5.56 -33.79 9.52
N LYS A 6 -4.30 -33.38 9.29
CA LYS A 6 -3.69 -32.28 10.04
C LYS A 6 -4.39 -30.95 9.79
N TYR A 7 -4.85 -30.70 8.57
CA TYR A 7 -5.63 -29.50 8.28
C TYR A 7 -6.92 -29.49 9.09
N LYS A 8 -7.65 -30.60 9.11
CA LYS A 8 -8.92 -30.75 9.84
C LYS A 8 -8.75 -30.74 11.36
N GLN A 9 -7.60 -31.11 11.89
CA GLN A 9 -7.35 -31.09 13.33
C GLN A 9 -6.84 -29.73 13.81
N ASN A 10 -5.88 -29.14 13.07
CA ASN A 10 -5.04 -28.09 13.64
C ASN A 10 -5.27 -26.69 13.07
N ILE A 11 -5.94 -26.52 11.92
CA ILE A 11 -6.25 -25.16 11.44
C ILE A 11 -7.39 -24.58 12.30
N PRO A 12 -7.33 -23.33 12.78
CA PRO A 12 -8.40 -22.75 13.59
C PRO A 12 -9.75 -22.78 12.90
N MET A 13 -10.81 -23.15 13.64
CA MET A 13 -12.19 -23.18 13.09
C MET A 13 -12.57 -21.85 12.46
N GLU A 14 -12.18 -20.75 13.11
CA GLU A 14 -12.45 -19.39 12.63
C GLU A 14 -11.89 -19.14 11.22
N LEU A 15 -10.71 -19.67 10.85
CA LEU A 15 -10.20 -19.54 9.47
C LEU A 15 -10.99 -20.40 8.48
N ARG A 16 -11.50 -21.56 8.93
CA ARG A 16 -12.24 -22.51 8.07
C ARG A 16 -13.61 -21.98 7.66
N GLU A 17 -14.22 -21.14 8.48
CA GLU A 17 -15.53 -20.53 8.24
C GLU A 17 -15.52 -19.54 7.06
N TYR A 18 -14.35 -19.01 6.68
CA TYR A 18 -14.21 -18.09 5.56
C TYR A 18 -14.03 -18.83 4.23
N LYS A 19 -14.77 -18.39 3.20
CA LYS A 19 -14.61 -18.84 1.81
C LYS A 19 -13.40 -18.19 1.14
N GLN A 20 -12.22 -18.46 1.69
CA GLN A 20 -10.95 -17.82 1.33
C GLN A 20 -9.85 -18.84 1.04
N TRP A 21 -10.24 -20.06 0.67
CA TRP A 21 -9.33 -21.17 0.47
C TRP A 21 -9.00 -21.38 -1.00
N LEU A 22 -7.72 -21.59 -1.27
CA LEU A 22 -7.14 -21.97 -2.54
C LEU A 22 -6.27 -23.21 -2.37
N TRP A 23 -5.80 -23.78 -3.46
CA TRP A 23 -4.63 -24.66 -3.46
C TRP A 23 -3.37 -23.87 -3.77
N PHE A 24 -2.20 -24.43 -3.50
CA PHE A 24 -0.96 -23.95 -4.09
C PHE A 24 -0.18 -25.08 -4.77
N LYS A 25 0.53 -24.73 -5.84
CA LYS A 25 1.47 -25.62 -6.52
C LYS A 25 2.89 -25.11 -6.37
N LYS A 26 3.83 -26.02 -6.09
CA LYS A 26 5.25 -25.73 -6.02
C LYS A 26 5.86 -25.78 -7.41
N ILE A 27 6.53 -24.70 -7.80
CA ILE A 27 7.28 -24.64 -9.05
C ILE A 27 8.72 -24.24 -8.73
N ARG A 28 9.66 -25.02 -9.24
CA ARG A 28 11.09 -24.70 -9.18
C ARG A 28 11.41 -23.69 -10.27
N LYS A 29 12.05 -22.58 -9.89
CA LYS A 29 12.49 -21.54 -10.82
C LYS A 29 13.94 -21.17 -10.49
N MET A 30 14.78 -21.05 -11.50
CA MET A 30 16.13 -20.52 -11.35
C MET A 30 16.07 -19.00 -11.21
N ASP A 31 16.73 -18.44 -10.21
CA ASP A 31 16.94 -17.00 -10.10
C ASP A 31 17.99 -16.52 -11.12
N LEU A 32 18.15 -15.20 -11.25
CA LEU A 32 19.13 -14.59 -12.16
C LEU A 32 20.59 -14.95 -11.82
N LYS A 33 20.84 -15.52 -10.64
CA LYS A 33 22.15 -15.95 -10.15
C LYS A 33 22.32 -17.47 -10.23
N GLY A 34 21.41 -18.17 -10.91
CA GLY A 34 21.47 -19.63 -11.08
C GLY A 34 21.09 -20.43 -9.83
N ARG A 35 20.49 -19.81 -8.81
CA ARG A 35 20.02 -20.53 -7.60
C ARG A 35 18.58 -20.99 -7.80
N GLU A 36 18.32 -22.24 -7.45
CA GLU A 36 16.96 -22.78 -7.47
C GLU A 36 16.11 -22.17 -6.35
N LYS A 37 14.99 -21.56 -6.73
CA LYS A 37 13.96 -21.04 -5.82
C LYS A 37 12.67 -21.83 -6.01
N THR A 38 12.05 -22.24 -4.91
CA THR A 38 10.71 -22.81 -4.94
C THR A 38 9.67 -21.70 -4.82
N LEU A 39 8.83 -21.54 -5.85
CA LEU A 39 7.67 -20.66 -5.83
C LEU A 39 6.44 -21.47 -5.43
N LYS A 40 5.54 -20.85 -4.67
CA LYS A 40 4.22 -21.40 -4.32
C LYS A 40 3.19 -20.57 -5.07
N ILE A 41 2.59 -21.14 -6.11
CA ILE A 41 1.63 -20.43 -6.95
C ILE A 41 0.22 -20.83 -6.51
N PRO A 42 -0.64 -19.89 -6.10
CA PRO A 42 -2.03 -20.18 -5.79
C PRO A 42 -2.78 -20.71 -7.02
N VAL A 43 -3.69 -21.65 -6.80
CA VAL A 43 -4.54 -22.27 -7.84
C VAL A 43 -5.95 -22.31 -7.30
N SER A 44 -6.88 -21.74 -8.06
CA SER A 44 -8.32 -21.82 -7.76
C SER A 44 -8.85 -23.22 -8.01
N GLN A 45 -9.62 -23.74 -7.05
CA GLN A 45 -10.34 -25.00 -7.18
C GLN A 45 -11.51 -24.89 -8.16
N ILE A 46 -12.03 -23.67 -8.34
CA ILE A 46 -13.19 -23.38 -9.18
C ILE A 46 -12.75 -23.30 -10.65
N THR A 47 -11.72 -22.51 -10.93
CA THR A 47 -11.27 -22.28 -12.32
C THR A 47 -10.11 -23.17 -12.75
N LEU A 48 -9.45 -23.86 -11.81
CA LEU A 48 -8.22 -24.63 -12.01
C LEU A 48 -7.05 -23.80 -12.56
N LYS A 49 -7.13 -22.48 -12.40
CA LYS A 49 -6.13 -21.52 -12.88
C LYS A 49 -5.44 -20.81 -11.72
N SER A 50 -4.24 -20.31 -12.00
CA SER A 50 -3.47 -19.45 -11.09
C SER A 50 -3.65 -17.95 -11.34
N SER A 51 -4.22 -17.58 -12.49
CA SER A 51 -4.64 -16.21 -12.77
C SER A 51 -5.80 -15.81 -11.87
N ASP A 52 -5.85 -14.54 -11.49
CA ASP A 52 -6.96 -13.95 -10.72
C ASP A 52 -7.26 -14.66 -9.39
N TRP A 53 -6.22 -15.24 -8.77
CA TRP A 53 -6.32 -15.90 -7.47
C TRP A 53 -6.83 -14.96 -6.38
N ASN A 54 -6.71 -13.64 -6.55
CA ASN A 54 -7.18 -12.63 -5.60
C ASN A 54 -8.62 -12.15 -5.87
N ASN A 55 -9.33 -12.73 -6.83
CA ASN A 55 -10.77 -12.52 -7.01
C ASN A 55 -11.56 -13.45 -6.08
N LYS A 56 -12.49 -12.89 -5.30
CA LYS A 56 -13.34 -13.63 -4.34
C LYS A 56 -14.14 -14.76 -4.97
N GLU A 57 -14.57 -14.58 -6.22
CA GLU A 57 -15.33 -15.59 -6.97
C GLU A 57 -14.53 -16.87 -7.24
N ASN A 58 -13.20 -16.79 -7.14
CA ASN A 58 -12.28 -17.90 -7.39
C ASN A 58 -11.88 -18.62 -6.09
N TRP A 59 -12.39 -18.22 -4.92
CA TRP A 59 -12.09 -18.83 -3.63
C TRP A 59 -13.13 -19.87 -3.25
N ALA A 60 -12.69 -20.96 -2.62
CA ALA A 60 -13.56 -22.01 -2.11
C ALA A 60 -13.71 -21.94 -0.59
N ASP A 61 -14.70 -22.66 -0.05
CA ASP A 61 -14.75 -23.02 1.37
C ASP A 61 -13.67 -24.06 1.72
N PHE A 62 -13.40 -24.19 3.02
CA PHE A 62 -12.37 -25.08 3.56
C PHE A 62 -12.59 -26.55 3.20
N GLU A 63 -13.84 -27.05 3.32
CA GLU A 63 -14.14 -28.46 3.10
C GLU A 63 -13.98 -28.84 1.62
N THR A 64 -14.46 -27.99 0.71
CA THR A 64 -14.24 -28.12 -0.73
C THR A 64 -12.74 -28.16 -1.05
N ALA A 65 -11.96 -27.27 -0.43
CA ALA A 65 -10.52 -27.20 -0.65
C ALA A 65 -9.77 -28.45 -0.13
N VAL A 66 -10.04 -28.88 1.11
CA VAL A 66 -9.41 -30.04 1.76
C VAL A 66 -9.77 -31.34 1.08
N ASN A 67 -11.05 -31.59 0.82
CA ASN A 67 -11.51 -32.91 0.38
C ASN A 67 -11.08 -33.23 -1.06
N ASN A 68 -10.73 -32.22 -1.85
CA ASN A 68 -10.33 -32.37 -3.25
C ASN A 68 -8.82 -32.14 -3.50
N ILE A 69 -8.01 -31.89 -2.46
CA ILE A 69 -6.58 -31.58 -2.67
C ILE A 69 -5.79 -32.76 -3.24
N GLU A 70 -6.09 -34.00 -2.85
CA GLU A 70 -5.32 -35.18 -3.28
C GLU A 70 -5.46 -35.45 -4.78
N SER A 71 -6.65 -35.22 -5.34
CA SER A 71 -6.92 -35.38 -6.78
C SER A 71 -6.52 -34.16 -7.62
N SER A 72 -6.20 -33.02 -7.00
CA SER A 72 -5.91 -31.75 -7.68
C SER A 72 -4.56 -31.69 -8.41
N GLY A 73 -3.60 -32.55 -8.03
CA GLY A 73 -2.20 -32.42 -8.46
C GLY A 73 -1.49 -31.16 -7.95
N CYS A 74 -2.05 -30.50 -6.93
CA CYS A 74 -1.43 -29.42 -6.17
C CYS A 74 -0.72 -29.94 -4.92
N ASP A 75 0.06 -29.08 -4.27
CA ASP A 75 0.97 -29.45 -3.20
C ASP A 75 0.45 -29.17 -1.79
N GLY A 76 -0.66 -28.42 -1.67
CA GLY A 76 -1.29 -28.10 -0.39
C GLY A 76 -2.32 -26.99 -0.50
N LEU A 77 -2.85 -26.58 0.66
CA LEU A 77 -3.84 -25.51 0.77
C LEU A 77 -3.17 -24.16 0.98
N SER A 78 -3.85 -23.11 0.57
CA SER A 78 -3.48 -21.75 0.91
C SER A 78 -4.70 -20.92 1.30
N PHE A 79 -4.50 -19.97 2.21
CA PHE A 79 -5.52 -19.05 2.69
C PHE A 79 -5.26 -17.66 2.13
N VAL A 80 -6.28 -17.01 1.58
CA VAL A 80 -6.19 -15.66 1.04
C VAL A 80 -6.51 -14.66 2.15
N LEU A 81 -5.58 -13.75 2.44
CA LEU A 81 -5.85 -12.58 3.28
C LEU A 81 -6.50 -11.48 2.44
N SER A 82 -7.56 -10.88 2.95
CA SER A 82 -8.38 -9.87 2.28
C SER A 82 -8.67 -8.69 3.20
N LYS A 83 -9.21 -7.60 2.66
CA LYS A 83 -9.59 -6.43 3.47
C LYS A 83 -10.84 -6.67 4.32
N ASP A 84 -11.59 -7.72 4.01
CA ASP A 84 -12.91 -8.00 4.58
C ASP A 84 -12.88 -9.08 5.67
N ASP A 85 -11.68 -9.56 6.02
CA ASP A 85 -11.45 -10.47 7.13
C ASP A 85 -10.60 -9.79 8.22
N PRO A 86 -10.66 -10.30 9.47
CA PRO A 86 -9.93 -9.70 10.58
C PRO A 86 -8.49 -10.20 10.68
N PHE A 87 -8.01 -11.03 9.74
CA PHE A 87 -6.79 -11.80 9.92
C PHE A 87 -5.55 -11.04 9.46
N LEU A 88 -4.48 -11.28 10.18
CA LEU A 88 -3.13 -10.87 9.85
C LEU A 88 -2.23 -12.10 9.95
N CYS A 89 -1.29 -12.22 9.03
CA CYS A 89 -0.24 -13.24 9.07
C CYS A 89 1.13 -12.58 9.18
N ILE A 90 1.88 -12.98 10.20
CA ILE A 90 3.32 -12.74 10.31
C ILE A 90 4.01 -13.97 9.71
N ASP A 91 4.84 -13.77 8.68
CA ASP A 91 5.61 -14.83 8.02
C ASP A 91 7.10 -14.64 8.36
N LEU A 92 7.66 -15.62 9.07
CA LEU A 92 9.07 -15.64 9.47
C LEU A 92 9.81 -16.62 8.58
N ASP A 93 10.69 -16.13 7.70
CA ASP A 93 11.43 -16.99 6.76
C ASP A 93 12.87 -17.25 7.23
N ASN A 94 13.11 -18.37 7.90
CA ASN A 94 14.46 -18.80 8.29
C ASN A 94 15.21 -17.74 9.15
N VAL A 95 14.50 -17.21 10.15
CA VAL A 95 15.01 -16.33 11.21
C VAL A 95 15.91 -17.08 12.19
N SER A 96 16.66 -16.36 13.04
CA SER A 96 17.48 -16.97 14.09
C SER A 96 16.62 -17.70 15.14
N HIS A 97 17.23 -18.62 15.88
CA HIS A 97 16.55 -19.36 16.94
C HIS A 97 15.98 -18.42 18.01
N ASP A 98 16.79 -17.49 18.51
CA ASP A 98 16.37 -16.51 19.53
C ASP A 98 15.19 -15.66 19.06
N MET A 99 15.22 -15.20 17.80
CA MET A 99 14.10 -14.43 17.23
C MET A 99 12.84 -15.29 17.15
N ARG A 100 12.97 -16.53 16.67
CA ARG A 100 11.85 -17.48 16.63
C ARG A 100 11.24 -17.70 18.01
N GLU A 101 12.05 -17.90 19.04
CA GLU A 101 11.57 -18.07 20.42
C GLU A 101 10.88 -16.82 20.96
N MET A 102 11.40 -15.63 20.67
CA MET A 102 10.75 -14.36 21.05
C MET A 102 9.35 -14.24 20.46
N PHE A 103 9.19 -14.52 19.16
CA PHE A 103 7.87 -14.50 18.52
C PHE A 103 6.96 -15.59 19.09
N CYS A 104 7.44 -16.83 19.24
CA CYS A 104 6.64 -17.91 19.82
C CYS A 104 6.15 -17.58 21.24
N ARG A 105 6.96 -16.90 22.05
CA ARG A 105 6.56 -16.48 23.40
C ARG A 105 5.52 -15.37 23.36
N ASP A 106 5.74 -14.32 22.57
CA ASP A 106 4.86 -13.15 22.55
C ASP A 106 3.49 -13.49 21.90
N PHE A 107 3.45 -14.49 21.01
CA PHE A 107 2.25 -14.97 20.30
C PHE A 107 1.81 -16.40 20.70
N HIS A 108 2.21 -16.91 21.87
CA HIS A 108 1.98 -18.31 22.28
C HIS A 108 0.50 -18.74 22.35
N ASP A 109 -0.40 -17.79 22.55
CA ASP A 109 -1.83 -17.94 22.75
C ASP A 109 -2.65 -17.72 21.46
N THR A 110 -2.00 -17.60 20.30
CA THR A 110 -2.64 -17.60 18.99
C THR A 110 -2.07 -18.69 18.09
N TYR A 111 -2.72 -18.93 16.96
CA TYR A 111 -2.31 -19.99 16.03
C TYR A 111 -0.94 -19.72 15.39
N ILE A 112 -0.01 -20.63 15.62
CA ILE A 112 1.30 -20.68 14.98
C ILE A 112 1.46 -22.02 14.26
N GLU A 113 1.88 -22.00 13.00
CA GLU A 113 2.26 -23.20 12.27
C GLU A 113 3.67 -23.11 11.69
N THR A 114 4.33 -24.26 11.58
CA THR A 114 5.58 -24.36 10.81
C THR A 114 5.26 -24.19 9.33
N SER A 115 5.98 -23.28 8.66
CA SER A 115 5.76 -23.01 7.24
C SER A 115 6.13 -24.22 6.37
N GLN A 116 5.66 -24.24 5.12
CA GLN A 116 5.88 -25.37 4.21
C GLN A 116 7.37 -25.70 3.97
N SER A 117 8.29 -24.75 4.15
CA SER A 117 9.73 -25.01 4.01
C SER A 117 10.33 -25.81 5.18
N GLY A 118 9.59 -25.91 6.30
CA GLY A 118 10.06 -26.51 7.56
C GLY A 118 11.00 -25.62 8.37
N LYS A 119 11.41 -24.47 7.84
CA LYS A 119 12.39 -23.56 8.46
C LYS A 119 11.77 -22.26 8.98
N GLY A 120 10.59 -21.92 8.51
CA GLY A 120 9.87 -20.71 8.90
C GLY A 120 8.64 -21.00 9.75
N LEU A 121 7.98 -19.93 10.18
CA LEU A 121 6.71 -19.97 10.90
C LEU A 121 5.71 -19.04 10.22
N HIS A 122 4.43 -19.42 10.24
CA HIS A 122 3.32 -18.50 10.05
C HIS A 122 2.64 -18.31 11.40
N ILE A 123 2.41 -17.06 11.78
CA ILE A 123 1.68 -16.69 12.99
C ILE A 123 0.44 -15.92 12.54
N PHE A 124 -0.74 -16.44 12.87
CA PHE A 124 -2.01 -15.78 12.57
C PHE A 124 -2.55 -15.09 13.82
N ALA A 125 -2.97 -13.84 13.67
CA ALA A 125 -3.55 -13.03 14.74
C ALA A 125 -4.60 -12.05 14.17
N LYS A 126 -5.32 -11.36 15.04
CA LYS A 126 -6.15 -10.20 14.69
C LYS A 126 -5.46 -8.92 15.14
N GLY A 127 -5.65 -7.87 14.36
CA GLY A 127 -5.10 -6.55 14.61
C GLY A 127 -5.09 -5.72 13.33
N LYS A 128 -4.51 -4.53 13.39
CA LYS A 128 -4.40 -3.59 12.27
C LYS A 128 -2.96 -3.18 12.07
N ILE A 129 -2.56 -3.13 10.80
CA ILE A 129 -1.29 -2.56 10.37
C ILE A 129 -1.54 -1.48 9.34
N ALA A 130 -0.65 -0.50 9.27
CA ALA A 130 -0.78 0.58 8.30
C ALA A 130 -0.61 0.07 6.86
N TYR A 131 0.42 -0.75 6.62
CA TYR A 131 0.71 -1.34 5.32
C TYR A 131 1.34 -2.72 5.50
N ASN A 132 1.10 -3.62 4.54
CA ASN A 132 1.88 -4.86 4.46
C ASN A 132 3.37 -4.53 4.24
N PHE A 133 4.26 -5.36 4.78
CA PHE A 133 5.68 -5.24 4.51
C PHE A 133 6.39 -6.58 4.36
N ASN A 134 7.54 -6.54 3.70
CA ASN A 134 8.47 -7.65 3.55
C ASN A 134 9.88 -7.15 3.84
N ASN A 135 10.40 -7.42 5.04
CA ASN A 135 11.76 -7.08 5.39
C ASN A 135 12.67 -8.27 5.09
N GLN A 136 13.33 -8.24 3.92
CA GLN A 136 14.20 -9.34 3.47
C GLN A 136 15.52 -9.44 4.27
N ILE A 137 15.92 -8.39 4.99
CA ILE A 137 17.15 -8.37 5.78
C ILE A 137 16.94 -9.15 7.07
N GLU A 138 15.91 -8.77 7.83
CA GLU A 138 15.53 -9.42 9.09
C GLU A 138 14.68 -10.68 8.87
N LYS A 139 14.21 -10.90 7.63
CA LYS A 139 13.37 -12.03 7.21
C LYS A 139 12.03 -12.13 7.95
N VAL A 140 11.46 -10.97 8.26
CA VAL A 140 10.14 -10.81 8.85
C VAL A 140 9.22 -10.15 7.82
N GLU A 141 8.08 -10.78 7.56
CA GLU A 141 7.03 -10.24 6.72
C GLU A 141 5.72 -10.15 7.51
N MET A 142 4.89 -9.16 7.21
CA MET A 142 3.59 -8.98 7.86
C MET A 142 2.55 -8.55 6.82
N TYR A 143 1.46 -9.31 6.73
CA TYR A 143 0.40 -9.11 5.74
C TYR A 143 -0.97 -9.15 6.39
N GLN A 144 -1.84 -8.23 5.96
CA GLN A 144 -3.25 -8.20 6.36
C GLN A 144 -4.20 -8.36 5.16
N ASN A 145 -3.74 -8.16 3.93
CA ASN A 145 -4.58 -8.33 2.73
C ASN A 145 -3.75 -8.60 1.47
N ASN A 146 -4.41 -9.03 0.40
CA ASN A 146 -3.83 -9.26 -0.93
C ASN A 146 -2.57 -10.16 -0.89
N ARG A 147 -2.60 -11.17 -0.03
CA ARG A 147 -1.55 -12.16 0.12
C ARG A 147 -2.17 -13.54 0.30
N CYS A 148 -1.64 -14.54 -0.39
CA CYS A 148 -2.03 -15.93 -0.19
C CYS A 148 -0.96 -16.63 0.65
N ILE A 149 -1.35 -17.19 1.80
CA ILE A 149 -0.46 -17.87 2.74
C ILE A 149 -0.59 -19.38 2.53
N ALA A 150 0.53 -20.07 2.28
CA ALA A 150 0.53 -21.52 2.11
C ALA A 150 0.37 -22.22 3.46
N MET A 151 -0.77 -22.85 3.70
CA MET A 151 -1.14 -23.43 4.99
C MET A 151 -0.56 -24.84 5.14
N THR A 152 -0.07 -25.18 6.33
CA THR A 152 0.46 -26.52 6.63
C THR A 152 -0.38 -27.30 7.63
N GLY A 153 -1.12 -26.63 8.52
CA GLY A 153 -1.76 -27.29 9.65
C GLY A 153 -0.74 -27.94 10.61
N ASN A 154 0.55 -27.66 10.45
CA ASN A 154 1.60 -28.17 11.32
C ASN A 154 1.81 -27.21 12.48
N SER A 155 0.79 -27.13 13.33
CA SER A 155 0.77 -26.28 14.52
C SER A 155 2.01 -26.53 15.37
N VAL A 156 2.55 -25.46 15.96
CA VAL A 156 3.67 -25.54 16.89
C VAL A 156 3.13 -25.97 18.27
N ASP A 157 3.79 -26.95 18.88
CA ASP A 157 3.40 -27.46 20.19
C ASP A 157 3.30 -26.35 21.24
N GLY A 158 2.26 -26.41 22.07
CA GLY A 158 2.01 -25.41 23.11
C GLY A 158 1.29 -24.15 22.63
N THR A 159 0.95 -24.06 21.33
CA THR A 159 0.10 -22.96 20.81
C THR A 159 -1.36 -23.35 20.78
N LEU A 160 -2.24 -22.37 20.97
CA LEU A 160 -3.68 -22.57 20.92
C LEU A 160 -4.19 -22.59 19.47
N ASN A 161 -5.30 -23.30 19.25
CA ASN A 161 -5.93 -23.44 17.94
C ASN A 161 -7.02 -22.37 17.68
N ASN A 162 -6.76 -21.14 18.11
CA ASN A 162 -7.63 -19.98 17.98
C ASN A 162 -6.86 -18.79 17.39
N ILE A 163 -7.58 -17.78 16.89
CA ILE A 163 -6.97 -16.53 16.45
C ILE A 163 -7.30 -15.42 17.45
N ILE A 164 -6.26 -14.86 18.08
CA ILE A 164 -6.40 -13.86 19.14
C ILE A 164 -6.05 -12.45 18.63
N ASP A 165 -6.70 -11.43 19.21
CA ASP A 165 -6.32 -10.02 19.02
C ASP A 165 -4.98 -9.74 19.72
N LYS A 166 -4.00 -9.29 18.95
CA LYS A 166 -2.63 -9.07 19.38
C LYS A 166 -2.12 -7.68 19.00
N GLN A 167 -2.98 -6.66 19.05
CA GLN A 167 -2.61 -5.32 18.57
C GLN A 167 -1.31 -4.79 19.20
N LYS A 168 -1.11 -4.97 20.52
CA LYS A 168 0.09 -4.47 21.21
C LYS A 168 1.37 -5.13 20.71
N GLU A 169 1.36 -6.46 20.55
CA GLU A 169 2.49 -7.21 20.02
C GLU A 169 2.70 -6.88 18.54
N ILE A 170 1.62 -6.80 17.75
CA ILE A 170 1.67 -6.40 16.34
C ILE A 170 2.33 -5.03 16.20
N ASP A 171 1.94 -4.03 16.98
CA ASP A 171 2.51 -2.67 16.94
C ASP A 171 4.01 -2.68 17.28
N LYS A 172 4.40 -3.38 18.34
CA LYS A 172 5.80 -3.55 18.76
C LYS A 172 6.65 -4.12 17.62
N TYR A 173 6.21 -5.22 17.00
CA TYR A 173 6.94 -5.87 15.93
C TYR A 173 6.88 -5.07 14.63
N TYR A 174 5.78 -4.37 14.35
CA TYR A 174 5.65 -3.49 13.22
C TYR A 174 6.66 -2.34 13.30
N GLU A 175 6.81 -1.69 14.46
CA GLU A 175 7.79 -0.62 14.66
C GLU A 175 9.24 -1.10 14.48
N CYS A 176 9.55 -2.32 14.94
CA CYS A 176 10.89 -2.89 14.81
C CYS A 176 11.25 -3.28 13.36
N PHE A 177 10.31 -3.88 12.62
CA PHE A 177 10.63 -4.59 11.38
C PHE A 177 10.05 -3.95 10.12
N ALA A 178 9.00 -3.14 10.23
CA ALA A 178 8.50 -2.41 9.06
C ALA A 178 9.62 -1.53 8.51
N PRO A 179 9.80 -1.47 7.18
CA PRO A 179 10.77 -0.58 6.58
C PRO A 179 10.53 0.82 7.13
N LYS A 180 11.53 1.38 7.83
CA LYS A 180 11.49 2.79 8.19
C LYS A 180 11.40 3.53 6.86
N LYS A 181 10.28 4.22 6.63
CA LYS A 181 10.13 5.16 5.53
C LYS A 181 11.45 5.93 5.44
N SER A 182 12.08 6.00 4.28
CA SER A 182 13.30 6.80 4.15
C SER A 182 13.04 8.21 4.69
N ILE A 183 14.05 8.94 5.16
CA ILE A 183 13.89 10.35 5.58
C ILE A 183 13.10 11.13 4.51
N ARG A 184 13.30 10.79 3.23
CA ARG A 184 12.56 11.33 2.08
C ARG A 184 11.07 10.97 2.04
N GLU A 185 10.69 9.75 2.40
CA GLU A 185 9.29 9.30 2.50
C GLU A 185 8.62 9.77 3.80
N GLN A 186 9.39 9.92 4.88
CA GLN A 186 8.91 10.56 6.10
C GLN A 186 8.66 12.04 5.86
N ILE A 187 9.55 12.76 5.16
CA ILE A 187 9.32 14.15 4.72
C ILE A 187 8.09 14.23 3.81
N LYS A 188 7.92 13.31 2.85
CA LYS A 188 6.71 13.26 1.99
C LYS A 188 5.43 12.96 2.78
N ALA A 189 5.46 12.07 3.76
CA ALA A 189 4.30 11.74 4.60
C ALA A 189 3.99 12.86 5.60
N TYR A 190 5.01 13.52 6.15
CA TYR A 190 4.87 14.70 7.01
C TYR A 190 4.35 15.93 6.23
N GLN A 191 4.64 15.97 4.92
CA GLN A 191 4.06 16.91 3.96
C GLN A 191 2.65 16.49 3.48
N SER A 192 2.23 15.22 3.63
CA SER A 192 0.87 14.77 3.26
C SER A 192 -0.10 14.74 4.43
N ASP A 193 0.38 14.58 5.66
CA ASP A 193 -0.44 14.57 6.88
C ASP A 193 -0.66 15.99 7.44
N ASN A 194 0.14 16.98 7.03
CA ASN A 194 -0.15 18.39 7.27
C ASN A 194 -0.87 18.98 6.04
N ASP A 195 -2.15 19.29 6.23
CA ASP A 195 -3.10 19.96 5.34
C ASP A 195 -3.89 19.06 4.36
N LEU A 196 -5.15 18.78 4.75
CA LEU A 196 -6.25 18.77 3.79
C LEU A 196 -6.18 20.11 3.05
N LEU A 197 -5.62 20.11 1.84
CA LEU A 197 -5.65 21.27 0.96
C LEU A 197 -7.10 21.75 0.86
N PRO A 198 -7.35 23.06 1.05
CA PRO A 198 -8.67 23.63 0.79
C PRO A 198 -9.11 23.40 -0.66
N ASP A 199 -10.40 23.51 -0.94
CA ASP A 199 -10.90 23.43 -2.32
C ASP A 199 -10.31 24.54 -3.20
N ALA A 200 -10.32 24.31 -4.52
CA ALA A 200 -9.75 25.22 -5.52
C ALA A 200 -10.15 26.70 -5.35
N PRO A 201 -11.40 27.09 -5.02
CA PRO A 201 -11.76 28.49 -4.81
C PRO A 201 -10.99 29.17 -3.67
N ILE A 202 -10.78 28.48 -2.54
CA ILE A 202 -10.06 29.01 -1.38
C ILE A 202 -8.56 29.14 -1.71
N ILE A 203 -8.02 28.18 -2.44
CA ILE A 203 -6.64 28.23 -2.95
C ILE A 203 -6.45 29.44 -3.87
N ILE A 204 -7.36 29.66 -4.82
CA ILE A 204 -7.32 30.81 -5.74
C ILE A 204 -7.40 32.12 -4.96
N GLU A 205 -8.36 32.26 -4.05
CA GLU A 205 -8.52 33.46 -3.23
C GLU A 205 -7.25 33.76 -2.42
N THR A 206 -6.71 32.74 -1.75
CA THR A 206 -5.51 32.86 -0.92
C THR A 206 -4.30 33.24 -1.76
N MET A 207 -4.08 32.54 -2.89
CA MET A 207 -3.00 32.83 -3.83
C MET A 207 -3.09 34.26 -4.36
N CYS A 208 -4.27 34.69 -4.81
CA CYS A 208 -4.46 36.02 -5.37
C CYS A 208 -4.33 37.12 -4.31
N LYS A 209 -4.72 36.84 -3.06
CA LYS A 209 -4.59 37.77 -1.93
C LYS A 209 -3.14 37.97 -1.51
N HIS A 210 -2.34 36.91 -1.48
CA HIS A 210 -1.01 36.93 -0.90
C HIS A 210 0.13 37.00 -1.92
N ASN A 211 -0.15 36.81 -3.21
CA ASN A 211 0.85 36.88 -4.27
C ASN A 211 0.35 37.69 -5.47
N THR A 212 0.74 38.97 -5.52
CA THR A 212 0.36 39.92 -6.57
C THR A 212 0.78 39.47 -7.97
N LYS A 213 1.92 38.77 -8.09
CA LYS A 213 2.38 38.21 -9.36
C LYS A 213 1.53 37.03 -9.80
N ALA A 214 1.17 36.13 -8.87
CA ALA A 214 0.27 35.02 -9.13
C ALA A 214 -1.11 35.54 -9.57
N LYS A 215 -1.64 36.54 -8.84
CA LYS A 215 -2.89 37.23 -9.19
C LYS A 215 -2.85 37.79 -10.60
N GLY A 216 -1.82 38.58 -10.93
CA GLY A 216 -1.73 39.24 -12.23
C GLY A 216 -1.56 38.27 -13.40
N LEU A 217 -0.85 37.14 -13.21
CA LEU A 217 -0.80 36.08 -14.20
C LEU A 217 -2.14 35.34 -14.33
N PHE A 218 -2.79 35.04 -13.20
CA PHE A 218 -4.06 34.32 -13.16
C PHE A 218 -5.21 35.12 -13.81
N GLU A 219 -5.27 36.42 -13.55
CA GLU A 219 -6.27 37.35 -14.09
C GLU A 219 -5.88 37.91 -15.47
N GLY A 220 -4.64 37.67 -15.94
CA GLY A 220 -4.15 38.14 -17.23
C GLY A 220 -3.76 39.63 -17.27
N THR A 221 -3.63 40.29 -16.11
CA THR A 221 -3.20 41.70 -16.04
C THR A 221 -1.67 41.87 -16.15
N ILE A 222 -0.91 40.78 -16.04
CA ILE A 222 0.54 40.75 -16.24
C ILE A 222 0.84 39.70 -17.31
N SER A 223 1.62 40.08 -18.32
CA SER A 223 2.21 39.15 -19.30
C SER A 223 3.63 39.57 -19.62
N SER A 224 4.49 38.59 -19.87
CA SER A 224 5.85 38.82 -20.37
C SER A 224 5.94 38.80 -21.90
N GLY A 225 4.83 38.54 -22.60
CA GLY A 225 4.80 38.34 -24.05
C GLY A 225 5.26 36.96 -24.52
N ASP A 226 5.71 36.10 -23.61
CA ASP A 226 6.00 34.69 -23.89
C ASP A 226 5.02 33.79 -23.13
N ASP A 227 4.05 33.28 -23.88
CA ASP A 227 3.01 32.36 -23.39
C ASP A 227 3.56 31.19 -22.57
N SER A 228 4.64 30.55 -23.04
CA SER A 228 5.14 29.33 -22.38
C SER A 228 5.83 29.66 -21.08
N LYS A 229 6.48 30.84 -21.03
CA LYS A 229 7.10 31.37 -19.83
C LYS A 229 6.05 31.80 -18.79
N ASP A 230 5.01 32.49 -19.23
CA ASP A 230 3.91 32.94 -18.36
C ASP A 230 3.16 31.72 -17.78
N ASP A 231 2.90 30.70 -18.61
CA ASP A 231 2.30 29.43 -18.20
C ASP A 231 3.13 28.74 -17.11
N PHE A 232 4.44 28.58 -17.36
CA PHE A 232 5.33 27.90 -16.42
C PHE A 232 5.51 28.69 -15.12
N LEU A 233 5.54 30.03 -15.18
CA LEU A 233 5.59 30.87 -14.00
C LEU A 233 4.35 30.72 -13.13
N LEU A 234 3.16 30.69 -13.71
CA LEU A 234 1.93 30.44 -12.95
C LEU A 234 1.94 29.03 -12.33
N LEU A 235 2.38 28.01 -13.06
CA LEU A 235 2.49 26.63 -12.55
C LEU A 235 3.48 26.50 -11.39
N LEU A 236 4.62 27.21 -11.43
CA LEU A 236 5.56 27.24 -10.31
C LEU A 236 4.94 27.85 -9.05
N LEU A 237 4.11 28.88 -9.22
CA LEU A 237 3.39 29.51 -8.12
C LEU A 237 2.29 28.57 -7.60
N LEU A 238 1.48 27.98 -8.48
CA LEU A 238 0.45 27.02 -8.10
C LEU A 238 1.02 25.83 -7.33
N ASN A 239 2.18 25.30 -7.72
CA ASN A 239 2.86 24.23 -6.99
C ASN A 239 3.07 24.57 -5.49
N SER A 240 3.35 25.84 -5.19
CA SER A 240 3.52 26.30 -3.80
C SER A 240 2.19 26.29 -3.03
N TYR A 241 1.07 26.61 -3.68
CA TYR A 241 -0.26 26.72 -3.06
C TYR A 241 -1.09 25.42 -3.10
N THR A 242 -0.75 24.47 -3.96
CA THR A 242 -1.43 23.16 -4.08
C THR A 242 -0.58 21.99 -3.58
N HIS A 243 0.60 22.27 -3.03
CA HIS A 243 1.54 21.29 -2.48
C HIS A 243 1.90 20.18 -3.50
N GLY A 244 1.98 20.55 -4.78
CA GLY A 244 2.27 19.60 -5.86
C GLY A 244 1.11 18.69 -6.26
N ASN A 245 -0.12 18.95 -5.82
CA ASN A 245 -1.30 18.22 -6.29
C ASN A 245 -1.59 18.54 -7.77
N GLU A 246 -1.24 17.60 -8.66
CA GLU A 246 -1.36 17.75 -10.12
C GLU A 246 -2.80 18.05 -10.58
N VAL A 247 -3.79 17.46 -9.92
CA VAL A 247 -5.21 17.62 -10.27
C VAL A 247 -5.66 19.04 -9.96
N LEU A 248 -5.35 19.57 -8.77
CA LEU A 248 -5.68 20.94 -8.39
C LEU A 248 -4.90 21.98 -9.22
N MET A 249 -3.62 21.73 -9.51
CA MET A 249 -2.84 22.62 -10.39
C MET A 249 -3.49 22.74 -11.77
N LYS A 250 -3.90 21.60 -12.36
CA LYS A 250 -4.57 21.57 -13.66
C LYS A 250 -5.93 22.29 -13.61
N ASP A 251 -6.77 21.94 -12.63
CA ASP A 251 -8.11 22.54 -12.46
C ASP A 251 -8.04 24.07 -12.29
N ILE A 252 -7.12 24.57 -11.45
CA ILE A 252 -6.95 26.00 -11.22
C ILE A 252 -6.37 26.68 -12.46
N PHE A 253 -5.36 26.10 -13.12
CA PHE A 253 -4.77 26.69 -14.31
C PHE A 253 -5.80 26.88 -15.43
N LEU A 254 -6.69 25.90 -15.65
CA LEU A 254 -7.75 25.97 -16.65
C LEU A 254 -8.80 27.05 -16.35
N LYS A 255 -8.85 27.57 -15.12
CA LYS A 255 -9.71 28.72 -14.73
C LYS A 255 -9.01 30.07 -14.90
N SER A 256 -7.72 30.09 -15.22
CA SER A 256 -6.94 31.32 -15.40
C SER A 256 -7.12 31.93 -16.80
N ALA A 257 -6.80 33.21 -16.92
CA ALA A 257 -6.76 33.93 -18.20
C ALA A 257 -5.67 33.40 -19.16
N LEU A 258 -4.71 32.60 -18.67
CA LEU A 258 -3.68 31.95 -19.50
C LEU A 258 -4.19 30.67 -20.19
N ASN A 259 -5.39 30.20 -19.82
CA ASN A 259 -6.01 29.06 -20.47
C ASN A 259 -6.31 29.40 -21.94
N ARG A 260 -5.73 28.61 -22.84
CA ARG A 260 -5.79 28.75 -24.29
C ARG A 260 -6.24 27.46 -24.96
N ILE A 261 -7.07 26.67 -24.26
CA ILE A 261 -7.57 25.37 -24.73
C ILE A 261 -8.30 25.47 -26.08
N ASP A 262 -8.96 26.60 -26.34
CA ASP A 262 -9.66 26.89 -27.60
C ASP A 262 -8.77 27.51 -28.69
N ASP A 263 -7.55 27.93 -28.36
CA ASP A 263 -6.59 28.49 -29.31
C ASP A 263 -5.82 27.37 -30.04
N LYS A 264 -6.08 27.26 -31.34
CA LYS A 264 -5.49 26.23 -32.20
C LYS A 264 -4.19 26.66 -32.88
N SER A 265 -3.68 27.86 -32.60
CA SER A 265 -2.47 28.43 -33.23
C SER A 265 -1.21 27.59 -32.97
N LYS A 266 -1.06 27.07 -31.74
CA LYS A 266 0.11 26.29 -31.32
C LYS A 266 -0.18 24.79 -31.14
N ARG A 267 -1.43 24.42 -30.83
CA ARG A 267 -1.83 23.03 -30.55
C ARG A 267 -3.07 22.67 -31.34
N LYS A 268 -3.02 21.55 -32.05
CA LYS A 268 -4.05 21.18 -33.05
C LYS A 268 -5.41 20.82 -32.44
N ASN A 269 -5.43 20.33 -31.20
CA ASN A 269 -6.64 19.91 -30.50
C ASN A 269 -6.48 20.01 -28.98
N GLU A 270 -7.60 19.92 -28.29
CA GLU A 270 -7.71 19.95 -26.83
C GLU A 270 -6.79 18.92 -26.15
N ALA A 271 -6.79 17.68 -26.63
CA ALA A 271 -5.95 16.62 -26.06
C ALA A 271 -4.45 16.95 -26.14
N ALA A 272 -4.00 17.63 -27.19
CA ALA A 272 -2.61 18.08 -27.31
C ALA A 272 -2.31 19.25 -26.36
N TYR A 273 -3.27 20.14 -26.12
CA TYR A 273 -3.15 21.21 -25.13
C TYR A 273 -3.07 20.66 -23.70
N ILE A 274 -3.95 19.70 -23.34
CA ILE A 274 -3.94 19.05 -22.02
C ILE A 274 -2.64 18.31 -21.77
N ARG A 275 -2.11 17.56 -22.76
CA ARG A 275 -0.79 16.91 -22.61
C ARG A 275 0.34 17.92 -22.37
N TYR A 276 0.34 19.04 -23.09
CA TYR A 276 1.29 20.12 -22.87
C TYR A 276 1.21 20.67 -21.43
N LEU A 277 -0.01 20.89 -20.94
CA LEU A 277 -0.24 21.38 -19.57
C LEU A 277 0.22 20.36 -18.52
N GLU A 278 -0.12 19.08 -18.68
CA GLU A 278 0.30 18.00 -17.78
C GLU A 278 1.82 17.81 -17.75
N ASP A 279 2.49 17.87 -18.90
CA ASP A 279 3.96 17.81 -18.96
C ASP A 279 4.61 19.05 -18.30
N SER A 280 3.98 20.21 -18.43
CA SER A 280 4.44 21.45 -17.79
C SER A 280 4.24 21.41 -16.27
N ILE A 281 3.14 20.84 -15.79
CA ILE A 281 2.88 20.58 -14.36
C ILE A 281 3.95 19.66 -13.77
N LYS A 282 4.25 18.54 -14.44
CA LYS A 282 5.30 17.61 -13.99
C LYS A 282 6.65 18.30 -13.86
N LYS A 283 7.01 19.14 -14.84
CA LYS A 283 8.24 19.96 -14.78
C LYS A 283 8.20 20.98 -13.63
N ALA A 284 7.08 21.65 -13.42
CA ALA A 284 6.94 22.63 -12.33
C ALA A 284 7.07 21.98 -10.95
N ILE A 285 6.58 20.74 -10.78
CA ILE A 285 6.78 19.96 -9.55
C ILE A 285 8.23 19.50 -9.40
N GLN A 286 8.86 19.05 -10.49
CA GLN A 286 10.24 18.57 -10.48
C GLN A 286 11.26 19.68 -10.18
N TYR A 287 11.07 20.86 -10.76
CA TYR A 287 12.03 21.99 -10.69
C TYR A 287 11.60 23.11 -9.73
N GLY A 288 10.36 23.08 -9.24
CA GLY A 288 9.84 24.06 -8.29
C GLY A 288 10.41 23.84 -6.88
N ASN A 289 10.55 24.94 -6.15
CA ASN A 289 10.93 24.90 -4.75
C ASN A 289 9.76 24.34 -3.91
N GLN A 290 10.05 23.40 -3.00
CA GLN A 290 9.04 22.74 -2.15
C GLN A 290 8.69 23.59 -0.90
N ARG A 291 8.72 24.92 -1.03
CA ARG A 291 8.25 25.84 0.02
C ARG A 291 6.75 26.05 -0.16
N TYR A 292 5.98 25.17 0.48
CA TYR A 292 4.54 25.16 0.39
C TYR A 292 3.89 26.23 1.27
N TRP A 293 2.74 26.73 0.82
CA TRP A 293 1.92 27.67 1.57
C TRP A 293 1.31 26.97 2.80
N ASP A 294 1.55 27.48 4.00
CA ASP A 294 0.99 26.98 5.25
C ASP A 294 -0.45 27.50 5.38
N TYR A 295 -1.47 26.67 5.13
CA TYR A 295 -2.87 27.09 5.28
C TYR A 295 -3.32 27.17 6.74
N ASN A 296 -2.52 26.64 7.68
CA ASN A 296 -2.74 26.74 9.12
C ASN A 296 -2.04 27.95 9.76
N TYR A 297 -1.53 28.92 8.99
CA TYR A 297 -0.79 30.07 9.53
C TYR A 297 -1.56 30.87 10.59
N HIS A 298 -2.90 30.86 10.57
CA HIS A 298 -3.77 31.48 11.58
C HIS A 298 -3.97 30.64 12.86
N ARG A 299 -3.73 29.32 12.83
CA ARG A 299 -3.88 28.47 14.04
C ARG A 299 -2.72 28.65 15.02
N LYS A 300 -1.56 29.13 14.54
CA LYS A 300 -0.38 29.38 15.38
C LYS A 300 -0.51 30.63 16.26
N SER A 301 -1.47 31.54 16.00
CA SER A 301 -1.66 32.75 16.81
C SER A 301 -2.60 32.56 18.01
N VAL A 302 -3.23 31.39 18.18
CA VAL A 302 -4.23 31.14 19.24
C VAL A 302 -3.70 30.18 20.33
N GLY A 303 -2.47 29.68 20.21
CA GLY A 303 -1.91 28.65 21.11
C GLY A 303 -0.82 29.09 22.10
N ASP A 304 -0.17 30.25 21.91
CA ASP A 304 0.99 30.65 22.73
C ASP A 304 0.60 31.61 23.87
N SER A 305 -0.34 31.17 24.70
CA SER A 305 -0.51 31.73 26.05
C SER A 305 -1.00 30.63 27.00
N ARG A 306 -0.13 30.28 27.98
CA ARG A 306 -0.16 29.18 28.97
C ARG A 306 0.67 27.98 28.51
N ASP A 307 1.74 27.57 29.19
CA ASP A 307 2.26 27.83 30.53
C ASP A 307 3.78 28.10 30.48
#